data_AF-A0A0M3LK73-F1
#
_entry.id   AF-A0A0M3LK73-F1
#
_cell.length_a   1.000
_cell.length_b   1.000
_cell.length_c   1.000
_cell.angle_alpha   90.00
_cell.angle_beta   90.00
_cell.angle_gamma   90.00
#
_symmetry.space_group_name_H-M   'P 1'
#
loop_
_entity.id
_entity.type
_entity.pdbx_description
1 polymer ?
#
loop_
_entity_poly.entity_id
_entity_poly.type
_entity_poly.pdbx_seq_one_letter_code
_entity_poly.pdbx_strand_id
1 'polypeptide(L)'
;SCNKGYKLYRGRCEPQNVDSERSEQFISFETDLDFQDLELKYLLQKMDSRLFIHTTFISNEIRLDTFFDPRLRKRMSLTLKSNKNRMDYIHMAIGISMRICQIRNSSLDPMFFVYVNPFSGSHSEGWNMPFGEHGYPRWEKMRLQNSQCFNWTLLLGNRWKTFFETVHIYLRSRTRQPTLLRNETTGQGPVDLSDPAKRQFYIKISDVQVFGYSLRFNADLLRSAVQQVNQSYTQGGQFYSSSSVMLLLLDIRDRINR
;
A
#
# COMPACT_ATOMS: atom_id res chain seq x y z
N SER A 1 0.90 -26.75 25.63
CA SER A 1 2.34 -26.41 25.77
C SER A 1 2.74 -25.48 24.63
N CYS A 2 3.75 -24.63 24.81
CA CYS A 2 4.26 -23.73 23.76
C CYS A 2 5.60 -24.25 23.21
N ASN A 3 5.98 -23.82 22.01
CA ASN A 3 7.28 -24.13 21.41
C ASN A 3 8.44 -23.56 22.25
N LYS A 4 9.64 -24.13 22.12
CA LYS A 4 10.85 -23.64 22.79
C LYS A 4 11.07 -22.15 22.48
N GLY A 5 11.28 -21.33 23.52
CA GLY A 5 11.40 -19.87 23.39
C GLY A 5 10.08 -19.11 23.50
N TYR A 6 8.96 -19.79 23.78
CA TYR A 6 7.65 -19.18 24.02
C TYR A 6 7.12 -19.58 25.40
N LYS A 7 6.46 -18.64 26.09
CA LYS A 7 5.78 -18.85 27.37
C LYS A 7 4.27 -18.69 27.17
N LEU A 8 3.48 -19.52 27.86
CA LEU A 8 2.02 -19.39 27.86
C LEU A 8 1.62 -18.21 28.74
N TYR A 9 1.03 -17.17 28.16
CA TYR A 9 0.48 -16.01 28.85
C TYR A 9 -0.96 -15.78 28.41
N ARG A 10 -1.90 -15.75 29.38
CA ARG A 10 -3.36 -15.59 29.14
C ARG A 10 -3.92 -16.49 28.03
N GLY A 11 -3.46 -17.73 27.94
CA GLY A 11 -3.93 -18.71 26.96
C GLY A 11 -3.33 -18.56 25.55
N ARG A 12 -2.38 -17.65 25.33
CA ARG A 12 -1.62 -17.52 24.08
C ARG A 12 -0.13 -17.78 24.33
N CYS A 13 0.54 -18.35 23.35
CA CYS A 13 1.98 -18.51 23.39
C CYS A 13 2.64 -17.20 22.96
N GLU A 14 3.35 -16.55 23.86
CA GLU A 14 4.08 -15.31 23.61
C GLU A 14 5.60 -15.56 23.70
N PRO A 15 6.44 -14.87 22.91
CA PRO A 15 7.88 -15.07 22.94
C PRO A 15 8.46 -14.76 24.34
N GLN A 16 9.30 -15.66 24.85
CA GLN A 16 9.89 -15.59 26.17
C GLN A 16 11.13 -14.67 26.16
N ASN A 17 11.26 -13.80 27.16
CA ASN A 17 12.41 -12.88 27.34
C ASN A 17 12.58 -11.80 26.25
N VAL A 18 11.51 -11.41 25.55
CA VAL A 18 11.54 -10.18 24.77
C VAL A 18 11.23 -9.03 25.72
N ASP A 19 12.28 -8.31 26.08
CA ASP A 19 12.16 -7.04 26.78
C ASP A 19 11.51 -6.03 25.82
N SER A 20 10.26 -5.65 26.10
CA SER A 20 9.45 -4.77 25.27
C SER A 20 10.13 -3.43 24.98
N GLU A 21 10.90 -2.92 25.95
CA GLU A 21 11.69 -1.69 25.80
C GLU A 21 12.76 -1.85 24.70
N ARG A 22 13.23 -3.07 24.44
CA ARG A 22 14.20 -3.32 23.36
C ARG A 22 13.55 -3.27 21.99
N SER A 23 12.34 -3.82 21.81
CA SER A 23 11.61 -3.73 20.54
C SER A 23 11.35 -2.27 20.14
N GLU A 24 11.07 -1.42 21.13
CA GLU A 24 10.81 0.02 20.96
C GLU A 24 12.04 0.81 20.50
N GLN A 25 13.25 0.31 20.75
CA GLN A 25 14.48 0.90 20.22
C GLN A 25 14.61 0.74 18.69
N PHE A 26 13.99 -0.31 18.13
CA PHE A 26 14.03 -0.59 16.68
C PHE A 26 12.82 0.01 15.96
N ILE A 27 11.63 -0.14 16.52
CA ILE A 27 10.39 0.43 15.98
C ILE A 27 9.66 1.11 17.12
N SER A 28 9.44 2.42 17.00
CA SER A 28 8.67 3.15 18.00
C SER A 28 7.18 2.88 17.81
N PHE A 29 6.66 1.97 18.63
CA PHE A 29 5.22 1.70 18.74
C PHE A 29 4.50 2.70 19.65
N GLU A 30 5.25 3.46 20.47
CA GLU A 30 4.73 4.52 21.35
C GLU A 30 4.24 5.78 20.61
N THR A 31 4.32 5.82 19.27
CA THR A 31 3.82 6.97 18.52
C THR A 31 2.30 6.98 18.50
N ASP A 32 1.66 7.54 19.55
CA ASP A 32 0.36 8.27 19.66
C ASP A 32 -0.81 7.97 18.68
N LEU A 33 -0.77 6.84 17.97
CA LEU A 33 -1.58 6.50 16.81
C LEU A 33 -2.00 5.02 16.85
N ASP A 34 -1.99 4.43 18.05
CA ASP A 34 -2.95 3.39 18.40
C ASP A 34 -4.34 4.02 18.43
N PHE A 35 -4.77 4.51 17.26
CA PHE A 35 -6.15 4.88 17.02
C PHE A 35 -6.94 3.64 17.40
N GLN A 36 -7.75 3.77 18.44
CA GLN A 36 -8.73 2.75 18.76
C GLN A 36 -9.49 2.43 17.48
N ASP A 37 -9.82 1.16 17.25
CA ASP A 37 -10.45 0.72 16.00
C ASP A 37 -11.63 1.62 15.56
N LEU A 38 -12.34 2.19 16.54
CA LEU A 38 -13.43 3.14 16.31
C LEU A 38 -12.96 4.51 15.80
N GLU A 39 -11.93 5.10 16.41
CA GLU A 39 -11.36 6.37 15.95
C GLU A 39 -10.74 6.20 14.56
N LEU A 40 -9.93 5.16 14.36
CA LEU A 40 -9.33 4.89 13.05
C LEU A 40 -10.39 4.76 11.96
N LYS A 41 -11.44 3.99 12.25
CA LYS A 41 -12.58 3.83 11.34
C LYS A 41 -13.25 5.16 11.05
N TYR A 42 -13.48 6.00 12.06
CA TYR A 42 -14.07 7.33 11.89
C TYR A 42 -13.19 8.22 11.00
N LEU A 43 -11.90 8.30 11.28
CA LEU A 43 -10.96 9.10 10.50
C LEU A 43 -10.83 8.61 9.06
N LEU A 44 -10.79 7.29 8.85
CA LEU A 44 -10.78 6.68 7.52
C LEU A 44 -12.04 7.00 6.73
N GLN A 45 -13.22 6.90 7.38
CA GLN A 45 -14.50 7.25 6.76
C GLN A 45 -14.58 8.74 6.39
N LYS A 46 -13.93 9.61 7.17
CA LYS A 46 -13.84 11.04 6.89
C LYS A 46 -12.70 11.41 5.93
N MET A 47 -11.84 10.46 5.58
CA MET A 47 -10.62 10.72 4.81
C MET A 47 -9.82 11.88 5.43
N ASP A 48 -9.66 11.84 6.76
CA ASP A 48 -9.01 12.89 7.54
C ASP A 48 -7.53 13.05 7.14
N SER A 49 -7.07 14.30 7.03
CA SER A 49 -5.70 14.62 6.61
C SER A 49 -4.62 14.07 7.55
N ARG A 50 -4.96 13.78 8.81
CA ARG A 50 -4.05 13.12 9.77
C ARG A 50 -3.61 11.73 9.33
N LEU A 51 -4.41 11.09 8.49
CA LEU A 51 -4.08 9.78 7.93
C LEU A 51 -3.30 9.89 6.60
N PHE A 52 -2.85 11.08 6.18
CA PHE A 52 -2.21 11.18 4.87
C PHE A 52 -0.75 10.79 4.97
N ILE A 53 -0.36 9.76 4.20
CA ILE A 53 1.06 9.47 3.99
C ILE A 53 1.51 10.25 2.77
N HIS A 54 2.59 11.01 2.94
CA HIS A 54 3.23 11.66 1.81
C HIS A 54 3.79 10.61 0.86
N THR A 55 3.36 10.65 -0.40
CA THR A 55 3.83 9.73 -1.44
C THR A 55 4.15 10.50 -2.71
N THR A 56 5.13 10.01 -3.46
CA THR A 56 5.45 10.55 -4.78
C THR A 56 4.74 9.72 -5.86
N PHE A 57 3.93 10.38 -6.68
CA PHE A 57 3.33 9.78 -7.86
C PHE A 57 4.36 9.64 -9.00
N ILE A 58 4.48 8.43 -9.54
CA ILE A 58 5.37 8.11 -10.65
C ILE A 58 4.59 7.28 -11.69
N SER A 59 4.51 7.77 -12.92
CA SER A 59 3.95 7.02 -14.05
C SER A 59 4.58 7.47 -15.37
N ASN A 60 4.85 6.50 -16.24
CA ASN A 60 5.35 6.76 -17.60
C ASN A 60 4.21 6.90 -18.62
N GLU A 61 3.03 6.35 -18.32
CA GLU A 61 1.92 6.25 -19.27
C GLU A 61 0.79 7.24 -18.98
N ILE A 62 0.60 7.62 -17.73
CA ILE A 62 -0.46 8.53 -17.30
C ILE A 62 0.16 9.77 -16.66
N ARG A 63 -0.38 10.93 -17.00
CA ARG A 63 -0.20 12.14 -16.21
C ARG A 63 -1.49 12.41 -15.45
N LEU A 64 -1.36 12.77 -14.17
CA LEU A 64 -2.52 13.22 -13.39
C LEU A 64 -3.15 14.43 -14.09
N ASP A 65 -4.46 14.59 -13.89
CA ASP A 65 -5.29 15.63 -14.49
C ASP A 65 -5.31 15.68 -16.03
N THR A 66 -4.89 14.60 -16.70
CA THR A 66 -5.00 14.46 -18.15
C THR A 66 -5.99 13.35 -18.52
N PHE A 67 -6.87 13.60 -19.49
CA PHE A 67 -7.79 12.58 -20.01
C PHE A 67 -7.04 11.57 -20.90
N PHE A 68 -7.36 10.28 -20.74
CA PHE A 68 -6.81 9.18 -21.54
C PHE A 68 -7.87 8.13 -21.85
N ASP A 69 -7.66 7.35 -22.93
CA ASP A 69 -8.56 6.24 -23.31
C ASP A 69 -8.13 4.96 -22.57
N PRO A 70 -8.96 4.44 -21.64
CA PRO A 70 -8.62 3.25 -20.87
C PRO A 70 -8.72 1.96 -21.70
N ARG A 71 -9.34 1.98 -22.90
CA ARG A 71 -9.59 0.79 -23.73
C ARG A 71 -8.36 0.31 -24.49
N LEU A 72 -7.47 1.22 -24.87
CA LEU A 72 -6.22 0.84 -25.51
C LEU A 72 -5.40 0.00 -24.52
N ARG A 73 -4.79 -1.09 -25.01
CA ARG A 73 -4.02 -2.07 -24.22
C ARG A 73 -2.72 -1.46 -23.69
N LYS A 74 -2.83 -0.50 -22.77
CA LYS A 74 -1.72 0.09 -22.03
C LYS A 74 -1.76 -0.44 -20.61
N ARG A 75 -0.63 -1.01 -20.15
CA ARG A 75 -0.47 -1.45 -18.77
C ARG A 75 -0.18 -0.20 -17.95
N MET A 76 -1.25 0.54 -17.68
CA MET A 76 -1.16 1.78 -16.94
C MET A 76 -0.70 1.48 -15.53
N SER A 77 0.49 1.93 -15.18
CA SER A 77 1.10 1.73 -13.86
C SER A 77 1.20 3.07 -13.17
N LEU A 78 0.48 3.22 -12.06
CA LEU A 78 0.65 4.31 -11.12
C LEU A 78 1.52 3.78 -9.99
N THR A 79 2.57 4.49 -9.64
CA THR A 79 3.49 4.06 -8.59
C THR A 79 3.54 5.14 -7.52
N LEU A 80 3.17 4.78 -6.30
CA LEU A 80 3.25 5.66 -5.14
C LEU A 80 4.44 5.21 -4.30
N LYS A 81 5.45 6.06 -4.17
CA LYS A 81 6.62 5.80 -3.32
C LYS A 81 6.52 6.59 -2.03
N SER A 82 6.60 5.91 -0.88
CA SER A 82 6.51 6.55 0.43
C SER A 82 7.80 7.26 0.84
N ASN A 83 8.97 6.80 0.39
CA ASN A 83 10.24 7.47 0.61
C ASN A 83 11.22 7.19 -0.53
N LYS A 84 11.99 8.20 -0.95
CA LYS A 84 13.01 8.05 -1.99
C LYS A 84 14.42 7.85 -1.43
N ASN A 85 14.70 8.34 -0.20
CA ASN A 85 16.09 8.61 0.21
C ASN A 85 16.46 8.26 1.66
N ARG A 86 15.54 7.90 2.58
CA ARG A 86 15.92 7.45 3.95
C ARG A 86 14.95 6.41 4.52
N MET A 87 15.48 5.31 5.06
CA MET A 87 14.71 4.19 5.62
C MET A 87 14.40 4.37 7.11
N ASP A 88 14.27 5.61 7.57
CA ASP A 88 14.06 5.92 9.00
C ASP A 88 12.59 5.74 9.43
N TYR A 89 11.72 5.45 8.46
CA TYR A 89 10.29 5.25 8.67
C TYR A 89 9.80 4.03 7.90
N ILE A 90 8.89 3.30 8.53
CA ILE A 90 8.09 2.28 7.90
C ILE A 90 6.68 2.84 7.73
N HIS A 91 6.15 2.75 6.51
CA HIS A 91 4.84 3.33 6.17
C HIS A 91 3.77 2.24 6.11
N MET A 92 2.69 2.45 6.86
CA MET A 92 1.53 1.57 6.97
C MET A 92 0.39 2.08 6.12
N ALA A 93 -0.01 1.38 5.06
CA ALA A 93 -1.22 1.68 4.31
C ALA A 93 -2.44 1.04 4.98
N ILE A 94 -3.45 1.87 5.27
CA ILE A 94 -4.76 1.46 5.81
C ILE A 94 -5.91 1.81 4.84
N GLY A 95 -5.62 2.53 3.75
CA GLY A 95 -6.58 2.82 2.70
C GLY A 95 -5.94 3.48 1.49
N ILE A 96 -6.65 3.45 0.35
CA ILE A 96 -6.23 4.08 -0.90
C ILE A 96 -7.44 4.81 -1.48
N SER A 97 -7.27 6.04 -1.96
CA SER A 97 -8.30 6.75 -2.71
C SER A 97 -7.79 7.24 -4.05
N MET A 98 -8.65 7.23 -5.06
CA MET A 98 -8.40 7.81 -6.37
C MET A 98 -9.59 8.66 -6.78
N ARG A 99 -9.33 9.86 -7.29
CA ARG A 99 -10.36 10.71 -7.90
C ARG A 99 -10.36 10.51 -9.41
N ILE A 100 -11.45 9.96 -9.94
CA ILE A 100 -11.57 9.60 -11.35
C ILE A 100 -12.74 10.34 -11.97
N CYS A 101 -12.48 11.11 -13.01
CA CYS A 101 -13.47 11.83 -13.79
C CYS A 101 -13.69 11.16 -15.14
N GLN A 102 -14.95 11.08 -15.56
CA GLN A 102 -15.35 10.47 -16.82
C GLN A 102 -16.01 11.52 -17.72
N ILE A 103 -15.81 11.43 -19.04
CA ILE A 103 -16.50 12.32 -19.98
C ILE A 103 -17.87 11.71 -20.35
N ARG A 104 -18.93 12.07 -19.60
CA ARG A 104 -20.35 11.66 -19.75
C ARG A 104 -20.64 10.15 -19.58
N ASN A 105 -21.70 9.81 -18.81
CA ASN A 105 -22.43 8.52 -18.71
C ASN A 105 -21.77 7.26 -19.30
N SER A 106 -20.48 7.06 -19.05
CA SER A 106 -19.75 5.89 -19.51
C SER A 106 -20.07 4.79 -18.52
N SER A 107 -20.64 3.69 -19.01
CA SER A 107 -20.91 2.50 -18.19
C SER A 107 -19.66 1.65 -17.94
N LEU A 108 -18.50 2.06 -18.46
CA LEU A 108 -17.25 1.35 -18.27
C LEU A 108 -16.61 1.76 -16.95
N ASP A 109 -16.81 0.91 -15.96
CA ASP A 109 -16.06 1.00 -14.72
C ASP A 109 -14.64 0.46 -14.92
N PRO A 110 -13.61 1.29 -14.63
CA PRO A 110 -12.23 0.84 -14.71
C PRO A 110 -11.95 -0.26 -13.66
N MET A 111 -11.22 -1.31 -14.04
CA MET A 111 -10.77 -2.32 -13.09
C MET A 111 -9.33 -2.06 -12.65
N PHE A 112 -9.14 -1.98 -11.34
CA PHE A 112 -7.84 -1.76 -10.72
C PHE A 112 -7.29 -3.04 -10.09
N PHE A 113 -6.01 -3.26 -10.29
CA PHE A 113 -5.22 -4.25 -9.55
C PHE A 113 -4.17 -3.48 -8.75
N VAL A 114 -3.99 -3.83 -7.49
CA VAL A 114 -2.95 -3.20 -6.67
C VAL A 114 -1.94 -4.25 -6.27
N TYR A 115 -0.69 -3.94 -6.52
CA TYR A 115 0.46 -4.72 -6.10
C TYR A 115 1.26 -3.86 -5.12
N VAL A 116 1.44 -4.36 -3.91
CA VAL A 116 2.19 -3.68 -2.86
C VAL A 116 3.58 -4.27 -2.79
N ASN A 117 4.59 -3.42 -2.86
CA ASN A 117 5.95 -3.78 -2.58
C ASN A 117 6.40 -3.12 -1.25
N PRO A 118 6.62 -3.90 -0.19
CA PRO A 118 7.12 -3.39 1.08
C PRO A 118 8.59 -2.96 1.03
N PHE A 119 9.39 -3.47 0.09
CA PHE A 119 10.84 -3.20 0.00
C PHE A 119 11.28 -3.07 -1.48
N SER A 120 11.66 -1.87 -1.90
CA SER A 120 11.94 -1.54 -3.31
C SER A 120 13.07 -2.33 -3.95
N GLY A 121 13.93 -2.98 -3.16
CA GLY A 121 15.05 -3.80 -3.64
C GLY A 121 14.66 -5.17 -4.21
N SER A 122 13.48 -5.69 -3.87
CA SER A 122 13.03 -6.99 -4.38
C SER A 122 11.55 -6.99 -4.76
N HIS A 123 11.26 -7.39 -6.00
CA HIS A 123 9.91 -7.69 -6.46
C HIS A 123 9.42 -9.09 -6.01
N SER A 124 10.28 -9.91 -5.37
CA SER A 124 9.87 -11.24 -4.87
C SER A 124 8.94 -11.15 -3.65
N GLU A 125 9.09 -10.09 -2.84
CA GLU A 125 8.40 -9.94 -1.55
C GLU A 125 7.11 -9.12 -1.65
N GLY A 126 6.82 -8.56 -2.83
CA GLY A 126 5.58 -7.85 -3.07
C GLY A 126 4.43 -8.80 -3.43
N TRP A 127 3.21 -8.34 -3.23
CA TRP A 127 2.01 -9.18 -3.34
C TRP A 127 0.85 -8.41 -3.96
N ASN A 128 -0.08 -9.15 -4.59
CA ASN A 128 -1.30 -8.57 -5.17
C ASN A 128 -2.43 -8.58 -4.14
N MET A 129 -3.14 -7.45 -4.01
CA MET A 129 -4.29 -7.35 -3.13
C MET A 129 -5.48 -8.16 -3.66
N PRO A 130 -6.03 -9.12 -2.87
CA PRO A 130 -7.11 -10.00 -3.31
C PRO A 130 -8.49 -9.36 -3.10
N PHE A 131 -8.76 -8.26 -3.81
CA PHE A 131 -9.97 -7.46 -3.61
C PHE A 131 -11.27 -8.26 -3.66
N GLY A 132 -12.07 -8.15 -2.61
CA GLY A 132 -13.38 -8.80 -2.54
C GLY A 132 -13.36 -10.32 -2.38
N GLU A 133 -12.19 -10.92 -2.18
CA GLU A 133 -12.01 -12.35 -1.88
C GLU A 133 -11.73 -12.54 -0.39
N HIS A 134 -12.18 -13.65 0.20
CA HIS A 134 -11.86 -14.03 1.60
C HIS A 134 -12.15 -12.94 2.66
N GLY A 135 -13.11 -12.05 2.41
CA GLY A 135 -13.44 -10.92 3.30
C GLY A 135 -12.53 -9.70 3.14
N TYR A 136 -11.65 -9.68 2.14
CA TYR A 136 -10.85 -8.51 1.78
C TYR A 136 -11.75 -7.38 1.22
N PRO A 137 -11.44 -6.11 1.49
CA PRO A 137 -12.25 -4.98 1.06
C PRO A 137 -12.37 -4.85 -0.46
N ARG A 138 -13.43 -4.18 -0.90
CA ARG A 138 -13.68 -3.83 -2.30
C ARG A 138 -13.52 -2.33 -2.48
N TRP A 139 -13.34 -1.91 -3.73
CA TRP A 139 -13.43 -0.51 -4.10
C TRP A 139 -14.86 -0.01 -3.92
N GLU A 140 -15.01 1.06 -3.14
CA GLU A 140 -16.24 1.81 -3.00
C GLU A 140 -16.20 3.02 -3.93
N LYS A 141 -17.25 3.19 -4.74
CA LYS A 141 -17.37 4.28 -5.71
C LYS A 141 -18.39 5.28 -5.21
N MET A 142 -17.96 6.49 -4.88
CA MET A 142 -18.83 7.58 -4.46
C MET A 142 -18.79 8.73 -5.47
N ARG A 143 -19.96 9.16 -5.96
CA ARG A 143 -20.06 10.27 -6.90
C ARG A 143 -19.83 11.60 -6.18
N LEU A 144 -18.99 12.46 -6.75
CA LEU A 144 -18.78 13.83 -6.26
C LEU A 144 -19.92 14.74 -6.75
N GLN A 145 -20.45 15.56 -5.85
CA GLN A 145 -21.60 16.44 -6.12
C GLN A 145 -21.37 17.29 -7.39
N ASN A 146 -22.41 17.38 -8.24
CA ASN A 146 -22.43 18.19 -9.46
C ASN A 146 -21.26 17.97 -10.44
N SER A 147 -20.64 16.78 -10.41
CA SER A 147 -19.55 16.44 -11.32
C SER A 147 -19.73 15.07 -11.98
N GLN A 148 -18.92 14.80 -12.99
CA GLN A 148 -18.72 13.47 -13.58
C GLN A 148 -17.51 12.77 -12.94
N CYS A 149 -17.17 13.16 -11.72
CA CYS A 149 -16.05 12.62 -10.96
C CYS A 149 -16.54 11.73 -9.82
N PHE A 150 -15.75 10.71 -9.53
CA PHE A 150 -16.01 9.73 -8.50
C PHE A 150 -14.76 9.57 -7.65
N ASN A 151 -14.96 9.48 -6.33
CA ASN A 151 -13.94 8.97 -5.43
C ASN A 151 -14.06 7.44 -5.41
N TRP A 152 -12.98 6.79 -5.78
CA TRP A 152 -12.80 5.36 -5.65
C TRP A 152 -11.96 5.13 -4.41
N THR A 153 -12.55 4.56 -3.36
CA THR A 153 -11.90 4.34 -2.07
C THR A 153 -11.82 2.86 -1.76
N LEU A 154 -10.64 2.42 -1.35
CA LEU A 154 -10.40 1.09 -0.80
C LEU A 154 -10.00 1.28 0.65
N LEU A 155 -10.88 0.90 1.58
CA LEU A 155 -10.64 1.00 3.02
C LEU A 155 -10.18 -0.35 3.55
N LEU A 156 -8.89 -0.45 3.91
CA LEU A 156 -8.29 -1.66 4.47
C LEU A 156 -8.60 -1.80 5.95
N GLY A 157 -8.48 -0.69 6.68
CA GLY A 157 -8.58 -0.66 8.14
C GLY A 157 -7.48 -1.48 8.81
N ASN A 158 -7.61 -1.71 10.13
CA ASN A 158 -6.60 -2.43 10.90
C ASN A 158 -6.45 -3.90 10.51
N ARG A 159 -7.54 -4.54 10.06
CA ARG A 159 -7.51 -5.96 9.68
C ARG A 159 -6.64 -6.26 8.47
N TRP A 160 -6.59 -5.34 7.51
CA TRP A 160 -5.94 -5.55 6.21
C TRP A 160 -4.83 -4.54 5.94
N LYS A 161 -4.38 -3.80 6.97
CA LYS A 161 -3.29 -2.84 6.89
C LYS A 161 -2.01 -3.53 6.41
N THR A 162 -1.17 -2.80 5.70
CA THR A 162 0.04 -3.38 5.11
C THR A 162 1.18 -2.39 5.02
N PHE A 163 2.40 -2.90 5.13
CA PHE A 163 3.59 -2.13 4.83
C PHE A 163 3.71 -1.83 3.35
N PHE A 164 4.18 -0.62 3.05
CA PHE A 164 4.56 -0.31 1.68
C PHE A 164 5.76 0.64 1.64
N GLU A 165 6.67 0.35 0.74
CA GLU A 165 7.56 1.35 0.18
C GLU A 165 7.01 1.86 -1.14
N THR A 166 6.46 0.93 -1.94
CA THR A 166 5.90 1.22 -3.26
C THR A 166 4.55 0.55 -3.44
N VAL A 167 3.54 1.32 -3.87
CA VAL A 167 2.24 0.78 -4.30
C VAL A 167 2.10 0.94 -5.80
N HIS A 168 1.94 -0.17 -6.51
CA HIS A 168 1.69 -0.21 -7.94
C HIS A 168 0.20 -0.43 -8.20
N ILE A 169 -0.45 0.51 -8.86
CA ILE A 169 -1.85 0.41 -9.28
C ILE A 169 -1.87 0.20 -10.79
N TYR A 170 -2.42 -0.93 -11.21
CA TYR A 170 -2.61 -1.29 -12.60
C TYR A 170 -4.07 -1.12 -13.01
N LEU A 171 -4.31 -0.46 -14.13
CA LEU A 171 -5.63 -0.38 -14.74
C LEU A 171 -5.69 -1.29 -15.98
N ARG A 172 -6.70 -2.17 -16.04
CA ARG A 172 -6.96 -3.03 -17.20
C ARG A 172 -8.40 -2.82 -17.68
N SER A 173 -8.59 -2.38 -18.93
CA SER A 173 -9.93 -2.37 -19.54
C SER A 173 -10.41 -3.78 -19.88
N ARG A 174 -11.69 -4.04 -19.64
CA ARG A 174 -12.39 -5.29 -19.96
C ARG A 174 -13.10 -5.28 -21.30
N THR A 175 -13.11 -4.19 -22.06
CA THR A 175 -13.80 -4.19 -23.36
C THR A 175 -13.02 -5.04 -24.36
N ARG A 176 -13.55 -6.23 -24.69
CA ARG A 176 -13.21 -6.94 -25.92
C ARG A 176 -13.46 -5.98 -27.06
N GLN A 177 -12.38 -5.45 -27.64
CA GLN A 177 -12.44 -4.68 -28.87
C GLN A 177 -13.01 -5.60 -29.95
N PRO A 178 -14.09 -5.24 -30.66
CA PRO A 178 -14.49 -5.97 -31.86
C PRO A 178 -13.29 -5.97 -32.81
N THR A 179 -12.95 -7.14 -33.35
CA THR A 179 -11.78 -7.44 -34.17
C THR A 179 -11.64 -6.59 -35.46
N LEU A 180 -12.58 -5.68 -35.73
CA LEU A 180 -12.68 -4.88 -36.94
C LEU A 180 -11.91 -3.54 -36.90
N LEU A 181 -11.46 -3.06 -35.72
CA LEU A 181 -10.73 -1.79 -35.57
C LEU A 181 -9.23 -1.97 -35.27
N ARG A 182 -8.61 -2.99 -35.86
CA ARG A 182 -7.18 -3.29 -35.66
C ARG A 182 -6.23 -2.45 -36.54
N ASN A 183 -6.75 -1.68 -37.49
CA ASN A 183 -5.94 -1.06 -38.53
C ASN A 183 -5.74 0.47 -38.43
N GLU A 184 -6.29 1.15 -37.41
CA GLU A 184 -6.02 2.57 -37.22
C GLU A 184 -5.52 2.85 -35.80
N THR A 185 -4.54 3.74 -35.69
CA THR A 185 -3.95 4.35 -34.47
C THR A 185 -2.64 3.77 -33.92
N THR A 186 -1.67 3.53 -34.82
CA THR A 186 -0.25 3.78 -34.51
C THR A 186 0.04 5.25 -34.80
N GLY A 187 -0.28 6.17 -33.88
CA GLY A 187 -0.11 7.61 -34.12
C GLY A 187 -0.32 8.44 -32.86
N GLN A 188 0.79 8.87 -32.26
CA GLN A 188 0.85 9.73 -31.07
C GLN A 188 0.37 11.16 -31.38
N GLY A 189 -0.50 11.69 -30.54
CA GLY A 189 -0.86 13.11 -30.50
C GLY A 189 -1.77 13.42 -29.29
N PRO A 190 -1.85 14.68 -28.82
CA PRO A 190 -2.87 15.09 -27.87
C PRO A 190 -4.24 14.79 -28.47
N VAL A 191 -5.09 14.12 -27.70
CA VAL A 191 -6.41 13.72 -28.17
C VAL A 191 -7.23 14.98 -28.41
N ASP A 192 -7.63 15.21 -29.66
CA ASP A 192 -8.57 16.26 -29.98
C ASP A 192 -9.94 15.89 -29.41
N LEU A 193 -10.27 16.55 -28.30
CA LEU A 193 -11.55 16.38 -27.64
C LEU A 193 -12.66 17.05 -28.46
N SER A 194 -12.46 17.72 -29.59
CA SER A 194 -13.53 18.40 -30.34
C SER A 194 -14.68 17.46 -30.79
N ASP A 195 -14.38 16.18 -31.08
CA ASP A 195 -15.33 15.17 -31.56
C ASP A 195 -16.14 14.49 -30.42
N PRO A 196 -17.47 14.68 -30.34
CA PRO A 196 -18.32 14.11 -29.29
C PRO A 196 -18.42 12.58 -29.30
N ALA A 197 -18.23 11.91 -30.45
CA ALA A 197 -18.34 10.46 -30.59
C ALA A 197 -17.10 9.74 -30.02
N LYS A 198 -15.94 10.38 -30.11
CA LYS A 198 -14.69 9.87 -29.50
C LYS A 198 -14.68 10.03 -27.98
N ARG A 199 -15.41 11.01 -27.42
CA ARG A 199 -15.44 11.34 -25.97
C ARG A 199 -15.97 10.26 -25.02
N GLN A 200 -16.75 9.27 -25.51
CA GLN A 200 -17.56 8.38 -24.65
C GLN A 200 -16.78 7.48 -23.67
N PHE A 201 -15.46 7.37 -23.80
CA PHE A 201 -14.68 6.39 -23.06
C PHE A 201 -13.49 6.98 -22.30
N TYR A 202 -13.27 8.29 -22.40
CA TYR A 202 -12.12 8.93 -21.77
C TYR A 202 -12.30 9.09 -20.27
N ILE A 203 -11.24 8.77 -19.52
CA ILE A 203 -11.18 8.97 -18.08
C ILE A 203 -9.98 9.85 -17.73
N LYS A 204 -10.08 10.57 -16.62
CA LYS A 204 -9.02 11.39 -16.03
C LYS A 204 -8.84 11.00 -14.59
N ILE A 205 -7.63 10.61 -14.21
CA ILE A 205 -7.27 10.42 -12.80
C ILE A 205 -6.74 11.77 -12.33
N SER A 206 -7.48 12.43 -11.45
CA SER A 206 -7.13 13.78 -10.96
C SER A 206 -6.21 13.70 -9.75
N ASP A 207 -6.40 12.68 -8.91
CA ASP A 207 -5.67 12.54 -7.66
C ASP A 207 -5.60 11.07 -7.22
N VAL A 208 -4.53 10.72 -6.50
CA VAL A 208 -4.29 9.39 -5.93
C VAL A 208 -3.62 9.57 -4.57
N GLN A 209 -4.26 9.07 -3.51
CA GLN A 209 -3.82 9.23 -2.13
C GLN A 209 -3.75 7.89 -1.41
N VAL A 210 -2.70 7.68 -0.62
CA VAL A 210 -2.61 6.59 0.36
C VAL A 210 -2.92 7.12 1.75
N PHE A 211 -3.78 6.43 2.47
CA PHE A 211 -4.10 6.71 3.86
C PHE A 211 -3.35 5.74 4.76
N GLY A 212 -2.90 6.21 5.91
CA GLY A 212 -2.05 5.47 6.82
C GLY A 212 -1.25 6.33 7.77
N TYR A 213 -0.25 5.69 8.38
CA TYR A 213 0.67 6.31 9.32
C TYR A 213 2.10 5.82 9.10
N SER A 214 3.05 6.52 9.69
CA SER A 214 4.48 6.20 9.58
C SER A 214 5.03 5.89 10.95
N LEU A 215 5.66 4.73 11.09
CA LEU A 215 6.35 4.31 12.30
C LEU A 215 7.82 4.64 12.15
N ARG A 216 8.44 5.22 13.17
CA ARG A 216 9.90 5.36 13.17
C ARG A 216 10.54 3.98 13.21
N PHE A 217 11.56 3.81 12.37
CA PHE A 217 12.32 2.58 12.25
C PHE A 217 13.81 2.89 12.24
N ASN A 218 14.53 2.32 13.20
CA ASN A 218 15.98 2.46 13.29
C ASN A 218 16.66 1.32 12.53
N ALA A 219 16.80 1.51 11.22
CA ALA A 219 17.42 0.53 10.33
C ALA A 219 18.88 0.22 10.70
N ASP A 220 19.62 1.22 11.21
CA ASP A 220 21.03 1.07 11.58
C ASP A 220 21.20 0.26 12.86
N LEU A 221 20.34 0.49 13.86
CA LEU A 221 20.31 -0.34 15.06
C LEU A 221 19.97 -1.79 14.71
N LEU A 222 18.97 -2.02 13.84
CA LEU A 222 18.63 -3.38 13.40
C LEU A 222 19.82 -4.04 12.67
N ARG A 223 20.47 -3.32 11.76
CA ARG A 223 21.65 -3.82 11.03
C ARG A 223 22.78 -4.18 12.00
N SER A 224 23.04 -3.34 13.00
CA SER A 224 24.07 -3.59 14.01
C SER A 224 23.77 -4.83 14.87
N ALA A 225 22.51 -5.01 15.30
CA ALA A 225 22.08 -6.18 16.05
C ALA A 225 22.25 -7.48 15.24
N VAL A 226 21.89 -7.47 13.94
CA VAL A 226 22.09 -8.63 13.05
C VAL A 226 23.58 -8.92 12.82
N GLN A 227 24.41 -7.88 12.63
CA GLN A 227 25.85 -8.05 12.47
C GLN A 227 26.51 -8.62 13.74
N GLN A 228 26.08 -8.19 14.91
CA GLN A 228 26.57 -8.70 16.19
C GLN A 228 26.24 -10.18 16.39
N VAL A 229 25.06 -10.66 15.96
CA VAL A 229 24.72 -12.09 15.96
C VAL A 229 25.69 -12.90 15.07
N ASN A 230 26.02 -12.38 13.89
CA ASN A 230 26.96 -13.05 13.00
C ASN A 230 28.38 -13.12 13.59
N GLN A 231 28.77 -12.11 14.39
CA GLN A 231 30.06 -12.08 15.07
C GLN A 231 30.11 -12.99 16.31
N SER A 232 29.02 -13.10 17.09
CA SER A 232 28.97 -13.98 18.26
C SER A 232 29.00 -15.48 17.91
N TYR A 233 28.67 -15.87 16.68
CA TYR A 233 28.97 -17.24 16.19
C TYR A 233 30.48 -17.54 16.10
N THR A 234 31.33 -16.52 16.00
CA THR A 234 32.79 -16.69 15.86
C THR A 234 33.56 -16.58 17.17
N GLN A 235 32.96 -16.02 18.22
CA GLN A 235 33.58 -15.89 19.53
C GLN A 235 32.55 -16.27 20.60
N GLY A 236 32.76 -17.41 21.27
CA GLY A 236 31.83 -18.05 22.21
C GLY A 236 31.52 -17.29 23.51
N GLY A 237 31.33 -15.97 23.46
CA GLY A 237 30.86 -15.13 24.54
C GLY A 237 29.33 -14.94 24.52
N GLN A 238 28.75 -14.71 25.69
CA GLN A 238 27.31 -14.48 25.89
C GLN A 238 26.82 -13.13 25.33
N PHE A 239 26.80 -12.97 24.01
CA PHE A 239 26.18 -11.80 23.37
C PHE A 239 25.29 -12.24 22.21
N TYR A 240 24.10 -11.62 22.14
CA TYR A 240 22.96 -11.90 21.24
C TYR A 240 22.98 -13.28 20.60
N SER A 241 22.33 -14.28 21.23
CA SER A 241 22.07 -15.54 20.53
C SER A 241 21.16 -15.26 19.33
N SER A 242 21.35 -15.97 18.21
CA SER A 242 20.44 -15.89 17.05
C SER A 242 18.97 -16.05 17.44
N SER A 243 18.70 -16.83 18.49
CA SER A 243 17.37 -16.99 19.07
C SER A 243 16.81 -15.69 19.65
N SER A 244 17.63 -14.84 20.28
CA SER A 244 17.17 -13.58 20.87
C SER A 244 16.75 -12.54 19.82
N VAL A 245 17.51 -12.40 18.72
CA VAL A 245 17.14 -11.51 17.61
C VAL A 245 15.93 -12.05 16.85
N MET A 246 15.82 -13.37 16.69
CA MET A 246 14.62 -13.97 16.09
C MET A 246 13.36 -13.70 16.95
N LEU A 247 13.44 -13.86 18.27
CA LEU A 247 12.31 -13.57 19.17
C LEU A 247 11.93 -12.08 19.15
N LEU A 248 12.91 -11.18 19.06
CA LEU A 248 12.70 -9.75 18.87
C LEU A 248 11.97 -9.43 17.56
N LEU A 249 12.40 -10.02 16.44
CA LEU A 249 11.74 -9.86 15.14
C LEU A 249 10.30 -10.40 15.15
N LEU A 250 10.06 -11.49 15.89
CA LEU A 250 8.73 -12.08 16.06
C LEU A 250 7.83 -11.18 16.91
N ASP A 251 8.33 -10.60 18.00
CA ASP A 251 7.58 -9.62 18.79
C ASP A 251 7.22 -8.37 17.97
N ILE A 252 8.19 -7.82 17.23
CA ILE A 252 7.95 -6.71 16.30
C ILE A 252 6.83 -7.07 15.32
N ARG A 253 6.92 -8.24 14.67
CA ARG A 253 5.90 -8.74 13.75
C ARG A 253 4.54 -8.86 14.43
N ASP A 254 4.49 -9.39 15.64
CA ASP A 254 3.23 -9.61 16.36
C ASP A 254 2.58 -8.27 16.75
N ARG A 255 3.38 -7.27 17.18
CA ARG A 255 2.89 -5.91 17.48
C ARG A 255 2.33 -5.21 16.25
N ILE A 256 3.00 -5.35 15.10
CA ILE A 256 2.54 -4.80 13.83
C ILE A 256 1.19 -5.37 13.41
N ASN A 257 0.99 -6.69 13.61
CA ASN A 257 -0.19 -7.41 13.15
C ASN A 257 -1.38 -7.37 14.13
N ARG A 258 -1.20 -6.82 15.34
CA ARG A 258 -2.29 -6.47 16.26
C ARG A 258 -3.06 -5.27 15.73
#